data_AF-A0A7G9Z4D0-F1
#
_entry.id   AF-A0A7G9Z4D0-F1
#
_cell.length_a   1.000
_cell.length_b   1.000
_cell.length_c   1.000
_cell.angle_alpha   90.00
_cell.angle_beta   90.00
_cell.angle_gamma   90.00
#
_symmetry.space_group_name_H-M   'P 1'
#
loop_
_entity.id
_entity.type
_entity.pdbx_description
1 polymer ?
#
loop_
_entity_poly.entity_id
_entity_poly.type
_entity_poly.pdbx_seq_one_letter_code
_entity_poly.pdbx_strand_id
1 'polypeptide(L)' 'MKNEILNKLERLQEYVKILNSYKKYGIQDINEDFTLRGAIERYLEVSLECCIDIGEMIISSRGLRK' A
#
# COMPACT_ATOMS: atom_id res chain seq x y z
N MET A 1 -0.52 -6.65 18.56
CA MET A 1 -0.11 -7.57 17.48
C MET A 1 -1.24 -8.04 16.55
N LYS A 2 -2.13 -8.99 16.91
CA LYS A 2 -3.19 -9.45 15.97
C LYS A 2 -4.08 -8.30 15.50
N ASN A 3 -4.52 -7.45 16.43
CA ASN A 3 -5.34 -6.27 16.11
C ASN A 3 -4.57 -5.22 15.29
N GLU A 4 -3.26 -5.08 15.49
CA GLU A 4 -2.44 -4.14 14.71
C GLU A 4 -2.23 -4.62 13.27
N ILE A 5 -2.01 -5.92 13.07
CA ILE A 5 -1.94 -6.53 11.74
C ILE A 5 -3.29 -6.37 11.03
N LEU A 6 -4.41 -6.62 11.73
CA LEU A 6 -5.75 -6.41 11.16
C LEU A 6 -5.98 -4.95 10.74
N ASN A 7 -5.66 -3.99 11.60
CA ASN A 7 -5.79 -2.56 11.28
C ASN A 7 -4.93 -2.16 10.07
N LYS A 8 -3.71 -2.73 9.94
CA LYS A 8 -2.85 -2.51 8.77
C LYS A 8 -3.44 -3.14 7.51
N LEU A 9 -4.02 -4.35 7.60
CA LEU A 9 -4.69 -5.00 6.48
C LEU A 9 -5.93 -4.22 6.01
N GLU A 10 -6.72 -3.65 6.93
CA GLU A 10 -7.85 -2.77 6.59
C GLU A 10 -7.37 -1.52 5.83
N ARG A 11 -6.32 -0.85 6.31
CA ARG A 11 -5.71 0.29 5.61
C ARG A 11 -5.15 -0.08 4.24
N LEU A 12 -4.47 -1.22 4.14
CA LEU A 12 -3.97 -1.73 2.85
C LEU A 12 -5.12 -1.98 1.87
N GLN A 13 -6.24 -2.52 2.35
CA GLN A 13 -7.42 -2.73 1.53
C GLN A 13 -7.99 -1.41 0.99
N GLU A 14 -8.02 -0.35 1.80
CA GLU A 14 -8.41 0.99 1.36
C GLU A 14 -7.46 1.54 0.28
N TYR A 15 -6.14 1.43 0.48
CA TYR A 15 -5.16 1.89 -0.52
C TYR A 15 -5.27 1.14 -1.84
N VAL A 16 -5.45 -0.19 -1.79
CA VAL A 16 -5.66 -1.02 -2.99
C VAL A 16 -6.97 -0.66 -3.67
N LYS A 17 -8.04 -0.34 -2.92
CA LYS A 17 -9.31 0.14 -3.50
C LYS A 17 -9.11 1.46 -4.25
N ILE A 18 -8.35 2.39 -3.67
CA ILE A 18 -8.01 3.67 -4.31
C ILE A 18 -7.17 3.43 -5.57
N LEU A 19 -6.12 2.60 -5.51
CA LEU A 19 -5.32 2.22 -6.67
C LEU A 19 -6.14 1.59 -7.80
N ASN A 20 -7.08 0.70 -7.46
CA ASN A 20 -7.98 0.10 -8.43
C ASN A 20 -8.88 1.15 -9.12
N SER A 21 -9.25 2.24 -8.43
CA SER A 21 -10.03 3.32 -9.02
C SER A 21 -9.28 4.10 -10.11
N TYR A 22 -7.94 4.06 -10.10
CA TYR A 22 -7.09 4.69 -11.10
C TYR A 22 -6.85 3.83 -12.35
N LYS A 23 -7.24 2.55 -12.35
CA LYS A 23 -7.06 1.65 -13.52
C LYS A 23 -7.80 2.11 -14.79
N LYS A 24 -8.75 3.04 -14.66
CA LYS A 24 -9.46 3.66 -15.78
C LYS A 24 -8.59 4.65 -16.59
N TYR A 25 -7.48 5.12 -16.03
CA TYR A 25 -6.58 6.07 -16.69
C TYR A 25 -5.51 5.32 -17.51
N GLY A 26 -5.25 5.82 -18.71
CA GLY A 26 -4.16 5.35 -19.55
C GLY A 26 -2.82 5.95 -19.16
N ILE A 27 -1.74 5.45 -19.77
CA ILE A 27 -0.39 5.95 -19.52
C ILE A 27 -0.23 7.44 -19.91
N GLN A 28 -0.94 7.90 -20.94
CA GLN A 28 -0.88 9.29 -21.37
C GLN A 28 -1.52 10.23 -20.34
N ASP A 29 -2.69 9.87 -19.79
CA ASP A 29 -3.34 10.63 -18.70
C ASP A 29 -2.41 10.77 -17.50
N ILE A 30 -1.71 9.69 -17.13
CA ILE A 30 -0.77 9.67 -16.01
C ILE A 30 0.46 10.54 -16.29
N ASN A 31 0.93 10.61 -17.54
CA ASN A 31 2.10 11.42 -17.90
C ASN A 31 1.78 12.92 -17.94
N GLU A 32 0.57 13.28 -18.32
CA GLU A 32 0.15 14.68 -18.51
C GLU A 32 -0.43 15.31 -17.24
N ASP A 33 -0.95 14.51 -16.30
CA ASP A 33 -1.47 14.97 -15.00
C ASP A 33 -0.53 14.57 -13.84
N PHE A 34 0.27 15.54 -13.37
CA PHE A 34 1.20 15.34 -12.25
C PHE A 34 0.50 15.03 -10.93
N THR A 35 -0.75 15.47 -10.74
CA THR A 35 -1.52 15.20 -9.52
C THR A 35 -2.00 13.75 -9.53
N LEU A 36 -2.53 13.29 -10.67
CA LEU A 36 -2.89 11.88 -10.86
C LEU A 36 -1.68 10.97 -10.66
N ARG A 37 -0.54 11.30 -11.29
CA ARG A 37 0.70 10.54 -11.14
C ARG A 37 1.14 10.47 -9.69
N GLY A 38 1.24 11.63 -9.03
CA GLY A 38 1.66 11.71 -7.63
C GLY A 38 0.72 10.95 -6.69
N ALA A 39 -0.59 10.96 -6.95
CA ALA A 39 -1.53 10.17 -6.17
C ALA A 39 -1.29 8.66 -6.35
N ILE A 40 -1.15 8.17 -7.58
CA ILE A 40 -0.87 6.75 -7.87
C ILE A 40 0.44 6.33 -7.22
N GLU A 41 1.52 7.09 -7.42
CA GLU A 41 2.84 6.83 -6.84
C GLU A 41 2.77 6.76 -5.32
N ARG A 42 2.11 7.74 -4.67
CA ARG A 42 1.98 7.77 -3.21
C ARG A 42 1.17 6.58 -2.68
N TYR A 43 0.05 6.23 -3.32
CA TYR A 43 -0.75 5.09 -2.88
C TYR A 43 -0.03 3.75 -3.09
N LEU A 44 0.81 3.61 -4.11
CA LEU A 44 1.70 2.46 -4.28
C LEU A 44 2.74 2.40 -3.15
N GLU A 45 3.40 3.52 -2.86
CA GLU A 45 4.41 3.62 -1.80
C GLU A 45 3.85 3.19 -0.44
N VAL A 46 2.73 3.78 0.01
CA VAL A 46 2.14 3.43 1.32
C VAL A 46 1.59 2.01 1.37
N SER A 47 1.16 1.47 0.23
CA SER A 47 0.72 0.06 0.16
C SER A 47 1.91 -0.88 0.39
N LEU A 48 3.05 -0.58 -0.22
CA LEU A 48 4.29 -1.35 -0.03
C LEU A 48 4.82 -1.23 1.39
N GLU A 49 4.85 0.00 1.94
CA GLU A 49 5.23 0.25 3.34
C GLU A 49 4.36 -0.57 4.31
N CYS A 50 3.04 -0.60 4.07
CA CYS A 50 2.12 -1.37 4.89
C CYS A 50 2.41 -2.88 4.84
N CYS A 51 2.73 -3.42 3.67
CA CYS A 51 3.14 -4.82 3.51
C CYS A 51 4.45 -5.13 4.24
N ILE A 52 5.44 -4.24 4.15
CA ILE A 52 6.73 -4.38 4.84
C ILE A 52 6.53 -4.38 6.35
N ASP A 53 5.73 -3.45 6.88
CA ASP A 53 5.41 -3.38 8.30
C ASP A 53 4.75 -4.66 8.83
N ILE A 54 3.75 -5.18 8.09
CA ILE A 54 3.10 -6.45 8.44
C ILE A 54 4.13 -7.59 8.44
N GLY A 55 5.02 -7.62 7.46
CA GLY A 55 6.11 -8.59 7.36
C GLY A 55 7.04 -8.54 8.57
N GLU A 56 7.54 -7.36 8.94
CA GLU A 56 8.39 -7.15 10.11
C GLU A 56 7.70 -7.57 11.40
N MET A 57 6.41 -7.24 11.56
CA MET A 57 5.62 -7.68 12.70
C MET A 57 5.54 -9.21 12.79
N ILE A 58 5.32 -9.89 11.66
CA ILE A 58 5.28 -11.36 11.61
C ILE A 58 6.66 -11.94 11.97
N ILE A 59 7.73 -11.45 11.34
CA ILE A 59 9.12 -11.90 11.58
C ILE A 59 9.47 -11.77 13.07
N SER A 60 9.21 -10.59 13.64
CA SER A 60 9.45 -10.30 15.06
C SER A 60 8.63 -11.23 15.97
N SER A 61 7.32 -11.37 15.70
CA SER A 61 6.43 -12.20 16.50
C SER A 61 6.78 -13.69 16.52
N ARG A 62 7.44 -14.15 15.45
CA ARG A 62 7.83 -15.55 15.28
C ARG A 62 9.29 -15.80 15.69
N GLY A 63 10.02 -14.78 16.14
CA GLY A 63 11.44 -14.90 16.48
C GLY A 63 12.30 -15.33 15.29
N LEU A 64 11.89 -14.96 14.05
CA LEU A 64 12.59 -15.36 12.83
C LEU A 64 13.81 -14.50 12.52
N ARG A 65 14.03 -13.46 13.32
CA ARG A 65 15.20 -12.58 13.22
C ARG A 65 16.27 -13.08 14.20
N LYS A 66 17.44 -13.45 13.67
CA LYS A 66 18.65 -13.75 14.45
C LYS A 66 19.40 -12.48 14.79
#